data_AF-U6JWX0-F1
#
_entry.id   AF-U6JWX0-F1
#
_cell.length_a   1.000
_cell.length_b   1.000
_cell.length_c   1.000
_cell.angle_alpha   90.00
_cell.angle_beta   90.00
_cell.angle_gamma   90.00
#
_symmetry.space_group_name_H-M   'P 1'
#
loop_
_entity.id
_entity.type
_entity.pdbx_description
1 polymer ?
#
loop_
_entity_poly.entity_id
_entity_poly.type
_entity_poly.pdbx_seq_one_letter_code
_entity_poly.pdbx_strand_id
1 'polypeptide(L)'
;MAPLKLLTVVSSSLLLLAKANGGPTADQTTYNVALGEEGKCLAEVNAARVAAGFSELAQAAEPTSRLPKGGDFPQVDQPKWAWEPVCEALIPTKTKSKRTADANDKAEFQSGTYAYLPIDDANSVDCKAVVDKWKDAYSNFDGLGDQPKWAWKPVCEALIPTTEKSRSTRNSEDAADFQSGTYAYLPIDDPNSVDCKAVVDKWKDAYSNFDGLPPAKKGEDNLYDNQENVSFVALYNPTDKATADCRVVTCTKKTSAAQASRGTDGAGQSTETEASALICMTAPDVLADEQKAPFTDEQWEQIVTALEGSASAVAPGVVGFALAIVGLSML
;
A
#
# COMPACT_ATOMS: atom_id res chain seq x y z
N MET A 1 77.63 -24.37 -33.44
CA MET A 1 76.72 -24.89 -34.47
C MET A 1 75.48 -25.41 -33.77
N ALA A 2 74.33 -24.76 -33.96
CA ALA A 2 73.02 -25.22 -33.49
C ALA A 2 72.57 -26.45 -34.35
N PRO A 3 71.53 -27.22 -33.98
CA PRO A 3 70.17 -26.69 -33.92
C PRO A 3 69.28 -27.17 -32.75
N LEU A 4 68.41 -26.25 -32.34
CA LEU A 4 67.15 -26.48 -31.62
C LEU A 4 66.30 -27.58 -32.29
N LYS A 5 65.64 -28.41 -31.47
CA LYS A 5 64.44 -29.16 -31.87
C LYS A 5 63.25 -28.72 -31.02
N LEU A 6 62.35 -27.96 -31.65
CA LEU A 6 60.98 -27.71 -31.19
C LEU A 6 60.18 -29.01 -31.23
N LEU A 7 59.53 -29.37 -30.13
CA LEU A 7 58.41 -30.31 -30.12
C LEU A 7 57.11 -29.48 -30.11
N THR A 8 56.43 -29.49 -31.25
CA THR A 8 55.10 -28.89 -31.45
C THR A 8 54.04 -29.79 -30.82
N VAL A 9 53.39 -29.32 -29.76
CA VAL A 9 52.13 -29.90 -29.27
C VAL A 9 51.00 -29.30 -30.09
N VAL A 10 50.41 -30.10 -30.98
CA VAL A 10 49.18 -29.74 -31.69
C VAL A 10 48.02 -29.95 -30.72
N SER A 11 47.64 -28.90 -29.99
CA SER A 11 46.42 -28.87 -29.20
C SER A 11 45.26 -28.51 -30.12
N SER A 12 44.54 -29.53 -30.60
CA SER A 12 43.31 -29.36 -31.38
C SER A 12 42.21 -28.81 -30.48
N SER A 13 42.09 -27.49 -30.39
CA SER A 13 40.93 -26.83 -29.79
C SER A 13 39.69 -27.11 -30.65
N LEU A 14 38.77 -27.93 -30.13
CA LEU A 14 37.39 -28.00 -30.63
C LEU A 14 36.74 -26.62 -30.43
N LEU A 15 36.67 -25.82 -31.48
CA LEU A 15 35.82 -24.64 -31.52
C LEU A 15 34.37 -25.11 -31.73
N LEU A 16 33.65 -25.34 -30.63
CA LEU A 16 32.18 -25.40 -30.66
C LEU A 16 31.66 -23.98 -30.95
N LEU A 17 31.39 -23.70 -32.23
CA LEU A 17 30.61 -22.54 -32.66
C LEU A 17 29.16 -22.75 -32.20
N ALA A 18 28.89 -22.41 -30.94
CA ALA A 18 27.52 -22.20 -30.49
C ALA A 18 26.93 -21.06 -31.34
N LYS A 19 25.82 -21.34 -32.04
CA LYS A 19 25.04 -20.30 -32.71
C LYS A 19 24.58 -19.29 -31.66
N ALA A 20 25.20 -18.11 -31.67
CA ALA A 20 24.65 -16.95 -30.99
C ALA A 20 23.36 -16.55 -31.72
N ASN A 21 22.22 -17.00 -31.20
CA ASN A 21 20.94 -16.35 -31.48
C ASN A 21 20.96 -15.00 -30.75
N GLY A 22 21.61 -14.01 -31.36
CA GLY A 22 21.59 -12.62 -30.93
C GLY A 22 20.22 -12.00 -31.18
N GLY A 23 19.24 -12.34 -30.34
CA GLY A 23 18.16 -11.43 -30.02
C GLY A 23 18.61 -10.51 -28.88
N PRO A 24 18.11 -9.27 -28.78
CA PRO A 24 18.34 -8.46 -27.58
C PRO A 24 17.79 -9.24 -26.39
N THR A 25 18.66 -9.65 -25.47
CA THR A 25 18.23 -10.14 -24.14
C THR A 25 17.49 -9.00 -23.48
N ALA A 26 16.19 -9.18 -23.25
CA ALA A 26 15.38 -8.24 -22.50
C ALA A 26 15.96 -8.09 -21.09
N ASP A 27 15.88 -6.88 -20.52
CA ASP A 27 16.26 -6.65 -19.13
C ASP A 27 15.51 -7.63 -18.22
N GLN A 28 16.25 -8.36 -17.38
CA GLN A 28 15.65 -9.29 -16.44
C GLN A 28 15.28 -8.54 -15.17
N THR A 29 13.98 -8.34 -14.95
CA THR A 29 13.44 -7.83 -13.69
C THR A 29 13.06 -9.00 -12.78
N THR A 30 13.49 -8.95 -11.53
CA THR A 30 13.11 -9.91 -10.48
C THR A 30 12.56 -9.14 -9.30
N TYR A 31 11.48 -9.64 -8.70
CA TYR A 31 10.94 -9.13 -7.46
C TYR A 31 11.22 -10.10 -6.33
N ASN A 32 11.52 -9.56 -5.14
CA ASN A 32 11.57 -10.30 -3.89
C ASN A 32 10.59 -9.66 -2.91
N VAL A 33 9.92 -10.48 -2.10
CA VAL A 33 9.11 -10.02 -0.97
C VAL A 33 9.61 -10.63 0.32
N ALA A 34 10.08 -9.77 1.22
CA ALA A 34 10.42 -10.12 2.58
C ALA A 34 9.24 -9.79 3.52
N LEU A 35 8.93 -10.73 4.41
CA LEU A 35 7.94 -10.55 5.48
C LEU A 35 8.67 -10.41 6.81
N GLY A 36 8.33 -9.37 7.56
CA GLY A 36 8.78 -9.17 8.93
C GLY A 36 8.10 -10.13 9.92
N GLU A 37 8.37 -9.87 11.20
CA GLU A 37 7.79 -10.63 12.32
C GLU A 37 6.26 -10.56 12.35
N GLU A 38 5.66 -11.66 12.81
CA GLU A 38 4.22 -11.77 13.05
C GLU A 38 3.78 -10.87 14.20
N GLY A 39 2.60 -10.29 14.07
CA GLY A 39 2.00 -9.46 15.11
C GLY A 39 2.63 -8.07 15.22
N LYS A 40 3.31 -7.59 14.18
CA LYS A 40 3.87 -6.23 14.18
C LYS A 40 2.76 -5.21 14.40
N CYS A 41 2.94 -4.33 15.38
CA CYS A 41 1.96 -3.33 15.80
C CYS A 41 0.62 -3.88 16.34
N LEU A 42 0.48 -5.20 16.53
CA LEU A 42 -0.75 -5.80 17.01
C LEU A 42 -1.13 -5.31 18.43
N ALA A 43 -0.15 -5.04 19.28
CA ALA A 43 -0.38 -4.46 20.60
C ALA A 43 -1.04 -3.08 20.53
N GLU A 44 -0.60 -2.21 19.61
CA GLU A 44 -1.17 -0.87 19.43
C GLU A 44 -2.55 -0.92 18.76
N VAL A 45 -2.72 -1.84 17.80
CA VAL A 45 -4.02 -2.16 17.20
C VAL A 45 -5.01 -2.58 18.29
N ASN A 46 -4.61 -3.49 19.18
CA ASN A 46 -5.45 -3.95 20.27
C ASN A 46 -5.72 -2.87 21.32
N ALA A 47 -4.74 -2.00 21.62
CA ALA A 47 -4.97 -0.86 22.51
C ALA A 47 -6.06 0.08 21.97
N ALA A 48 -6.05 0.37 20.66
CA ALA A 48 -7.11 1.15 20.01
C ALA A 48 -8.48 0.48 20.09
N ARG A 49 -8.53 -0.84 19.84
CA ARG A 49 -9.77 -1.63 19.88
C ARG A 49 -10.38 -1.67 21.28
N VAL A 50 -9.56 -1.96 22.29
CA VAL A 50 -9.99 -2.01 23.69
C VAL A 50 -10.49 -0.66 24.17
N ALA A 51 -9.85 0.44 23.73
CA ALA A 51 -10.33 1.79 24.03
C ALA A 51 -11.74 2.06 23.46
N ALA A 52 -12.09 1.43 22.34
CA ALA A 52 -13.42 1.45 21.73
C ALA A 52 -14.34 0.31 22.22
N GLY A 53 -13.97 -0.44 23.26
CA GLY A 53 -14.83 -1.51 23.81
C GLY A 53 -14.85 -2.82 23.00
N PHE A 54 -13.97 -2.97 22.01
CA PHE A 54 -13.84 -4.20 21.22
C PHE A 54 -12.90 -5.20 21.90
N SER A 55 -13.14 -6.49 21.65
CA SER A 55 -12.20 -7.55 22.01
C SER A 55 -10.89 -7.41 21.23
N GLU A 56 -9.78 -7.80 21.85
CA GLU A 56 -8.48 -7.90 21.20
C GLU A 56 -8.52 -8.88 20.01
N LEU A 57 -7.76 -8.57 18.96
CA LEU A 57 -7.46 -9.49 17.87
C LEU A 57 -6.38 -10.46 18.33
N ALA A 58 -6.63 -11.76 18.17
CA ALA A 58 -5.59 -12.76 18.35
C ALA A 58 -4.67 -12.82 17.13
N GLN A 59 -3.39 -13.15 17.33
CA GLN A 59 -2.49 -13.45 16.20
C GLN A 59 -3.06 -14.63 15.40
N ALA A 60 -3.16 -14.47 14.08
CA ALA A 60 -3.67 -15.50 13.20
C ALA A 60 -2.75 -16.72 13.17
N ALA A 61 -3.29 -17.89 13.56
CA ALA A 61 -2.60 -19.17 13.46
C ALA A 61 -2.96 -19.92 12.17
N GLU A 62 -4.21 -19.79 11.72
CA GLU A 62 -4.74 -20.52 10.57
C GLU A 62 -4.20 -19.96 9.25
N PRO A 63 -3.78 -20.80 8.29
CA PRO A 63 -3.26 -20.33 6.99
C PRO A 63 -4.24 -19.46 6.20
N THR A 64 -5.55 -19.67 6.37
CA THR A 64 -6.61 -18.89 5.71
C THR A 64 -6.80 -17.48 6.29
N SER A 65 -6.12 -17.18 7.40
CA SER A 65 -6.19 -15.90 8.10
C SER A 65 -4.83 -15.19 8.14
N ARG A 66 -3.88 -15.66 7.33
CA ARG A 66 -2.50 -15.15 7.26
C ARG A 66 -2.19 -14.57 5.89
N LEU A 67 -1.21 -13.66 5.87
CA LEU A 67 -0.71 -13.08 4.62
C LEU A 67 -0.05 -14.17 3.74
N PRO A 68 -0.07 -14.03 2.40
CA PRO A 68 0.60 -14.97 1.51
C PRO A 68 2.10 -15.03 1.80
N LYS A 69 2.73 -16.19 1.61
CA LYS A 69 4.17 -16.33 1.82
C LYS A 69 4.96 -15.39 0.92
N GLY A 70 6.01 -14.78 1.47
CA GLY A 70 7.02 -14.03 0.70
C GLY A 70 7.98 -14.97 -0.05
N GLY A 71 8.95 -14.39 -0.75
CA GLY A 71 9.95 -15.15 -1.52
C GLY A 71 10.47 -14.42 -2.76
N ASP A 72 11.22 -15.16 -3.58
CA ASP A 72 11.75 -14.70 -4.87
C ASP A 72 10.78 -15.03 -6.01
N PHE A 73 10.43 -14.02 -6.81
CA PHE A 73 9.47 -14.13 -7.90
C PHE A 73 10.10 -13.65 -9.23
N PRO A 74 10.58 -14.58 -10.09
CA PRO A 74 11.14 -14.24 -11.40
C PRO A 74 10.04 -13.92 -12.42
N GLN A 75 10.16 -12.78 -13.12
CA GLN A 75 9.13 -12.27 -14.04
C GLN A 75 8.95 -13.12 -15.32
N VAL A 76 9.96 -13.94 -15.68
CA VAL A 76 10.02 -14.64 -16.98
C VAL A 76 9.13 -15.89 -17.00
N ASP A 77 8.82 -16.48 -15.84
CA ASP A 77 8.20 -17.81 -15.77
C ASP A 77 6.83 -17.84 -15.05
N GLN A 78 6.40 -16.77 -14.37
CA GLN A 78 5.07 -16.73 -13.72
C GLN A 78 4.38 -15.36 -13.87
N PRO A 79 3.34 -15.25 -14.72
CA PRO A 79 2.71 -13.96 -15.03
C PRO A 79 1.70 -13.47 -13.97
N LYS A 80 1.67 -14.08 -12.77
CA LYS A 80 0.75 -13.64 -11.71
C LYS A 80 1.12 -14.24 -10.36
N TRP A 81 1.75 -13.44 -9.51
CA TRP A 81 2.03 -13.77 -8.11
C TRP A 81 1.25 -12.81 -7.21
N ALA A 82 0.81 -13.27 -6.04
CA ALA A 82 -0.15 -12.52 -5.22
C ALA A 82 0.32 -11.09 -4.88
N TRP A 83 1.61 -10.94 -4.60
CA TRP A 83 2.23 -9.69 -4.18
C TRP A 83 2.59 -8.74 -5.34
N GLU A 84 2.47 -9.16 -6.61
CA GLU A 84 2.74 -8.33 -7.79
C GLU A 84 2.08 -6.94 -7.71
N PRO A 85 0.74 -6.84 -7.56
CA PRO A 85 0.07 -5.55 -7.46
C PRO A 85 0.54 -4.69 -6.29
N VAL A 86 0.89 -5.32 -5.16
CA VAL A 86 1.38 -4.62 -3.96
C VAL A 86 2.75 -4.02 -4.23
N CYS A 87 3.66 -4.81 -4.81
CA CYS A 87 5.01 -4.36 -5.11
C CYS A 87 5.07 -3.34 -6.26
N GLU A 88 4.19 -3.43 -7.25
CA GLU A 88 4.10 -2.41 -8.31
C GLU A 88 3.61 -1.05 -7.77
N ALA A 89 2.72 -1.05 -6.78
CA ALA A 89 2.24 0.16 -6.14
C ALA A 89 3.27 0.78 -5.18
N LEU A 90 3.99 -0.08 -4.43
CA LEU A 90 5.08 0.35 -3.56
C LEU A 90 6.30 0.87 -4.33
N ILE A 91 6.63 0.24 -5.46
CA ILE A 91 7.77 0.58 -6.31
C ILE A 91 7.24 1.00 -7.68
N PRO A 92 6.81 2.27 -7.85
CA PRO A 92 6.29 2.74 -9.12
C PRO A 92 7.34 2.59 -10.22
N THR A 93 7.03 1.77 -11.22
CA THR A 93 7.91 1.58 -12.38
C THR A 93 7.89 2.85 -13.24
N LYS A 94 9.05 3.46 -13.49
CA LYS A 94 9.19 4.62 -14.39
C LYS A 94 8.97 4.23 -15.86
N THR A 95 7.84 3.63 -16.24
CA THR A 95 7.66 3.19 -17.64
C THR A 95 6.22 3.21 -18.15
N LYS A 96 5.71 4.41 -18.43
CA LYS A 96 4.92 4.68 -19.65
C LYS A 96 5.27 6.04 -20.25
N SER A 97 6.56 6.36 -20.43
CA SER A 97 6.93 7.40 -21.40
C SER A 97 7.16 6.76 -22.76
N LYS A 98 6.15 6.87 -23.61
CA LYS A 98 6.16 6.40 -24.99
C LYS A 98 7.01 7.35 -25.84
N ARG A 99 7.95 6.74 -26.58
CA ARG A 99 8.71 7.18 -27.77
C ARG A 99 10.11 7.77 -27.58
N THR A 100 11.08 6.98 -28.06
CA THR A 100 12.09 7.35 -29.07
C THR A 100 12.21 8.83 -29.40
N ALA A 101 13.30 9.45 -28.94
CA ALA A 101 14.02 10.46 -29.69
C ALA A 101 15.47 10.48 -29.21
N ASP A 102 16.37 10.76 -30.14
CA ASP A 102 17.80 10.50 -30.11
C ASP A 102 18.57 11.02 -28.90
N ALA A 103 19.63 10.28 -28.58
CA ALA A 103 20.68 10.65 -27.65
C ALA A 103 21.38 11.94 -28.09
N ASN A 104 21.21 13.01 -27.31
CA ASN A 104 22.29 13.89 -26.90
C ASN A 104 21.79 14.91 -25.86
N ASP A 105 22.49 14.95 -24.72
CA ASP A 105 22.57 16.06 -23.76
C ASP A 105 21.25 16.78 -23.39
N LYS A 106 20.41 16.16 -22.56
CA LYS A 106 19.44 16.90 -21.76
C LYS A 106 19.58 16.58 -20.29
N ALA A 107 19.77 17.61 -19.48
CA ALA A 107 19.69 17.51 -18.03
C ALA A 107 18.31 16.93 -17.68
N GLU A 108 18.30 15.72 -17.11
CA GLU A 108 17.09 15.06 -16.67
C GLU A 108 16.63 15.66 -15.33
N PHE A 109 15.32 15.88 -15.21
CA PHE A 109 14.72 16.16 -13.92
C PHE A 109 14.92 14.96 -13.01
N GLN A 110 15.36 15.21 -11.78
CA GLN A 110 15.52 14.17 -10.76
C GLN A 110 14.14 13.58 -10.38
N SER A 111 14.12 12.55 -9.54
CA SER A 111 12.85 12.05 -9.01
C SER A 111 12.22 13.05 -8.04
N GLY A 112 10.95 13.41 -8.24
CA GLY A 112 10.17 14.27 -7.35
C GLY A 112 8.84 14.69 -7.98
N THR A 113 7.97 15.32 -7.19
CA THR A 113 6.77 16.00 -7.69
C THR A 113 7.13 17.44 -8.00
N TYR A 114 6.88 17.87 -9.24
CA TYR A 114 7.23 19.21 -9.71
C TYR A 114 5.97 20.01 -10.00
N ALA A 115 5.82 21.16 -9.35
CA ALA A 115 4.89 22.18 -9.77
C ALA A 115 5.60 23.12 -10.75
N TYR A 116 4.98 23.43 -11.88
CA TYR A 116 5.48 24.42 -12.82
C TYR A 116 4.35 25.35 -13.27
N LEU A 117 4.72 26.58 -13.58
CA LEU A 117 3.85 27.54 -14.25
C LEU A 117 4.70 28.27 -15.30
N PRO A 118 4.32 28.26 -16.58
CA PRO A 118 5.00 29.07 -17.57
C PRO A 118 4.80 30.56 -17.23
N ILE A 119 5.88 31.33 -17.23
CA ILE A 119 5.87 32.78 -17.01
C ILE A 119 6.41 33.47 -18.26
N ASP A 120 5.84 34.64 -18.57
CA ASP A 120 6.16 35.37 -19.81
C ASP A 120 7.40 36.27 -19.67
N ASP A 121 7.76 36.66 -18.44
CA ASP A 121 8.99 37.41 -18.13
C ASP A 121 9.75 36.77 -16.96
N ALA A 122 10.92 36.20 -17.27
CA ALA A 122 11.79 35.56 -16.30
C ALA A 122 12.42 36.56 -15.31
N ASN A 123 12.44 37.86 -15.62
CA ASN A 123 13.03 38.89 -14.77
C ASN A 123 12.03 39.55 -13.81
N SER A 124 10.74 39.20 -13.92
CA SER A 124 9.65 39.79 -13.14
C SER A 124 8.69 38.71 -12.65
N VAL A 125 9.21 37.74 -11.90
CA VAL A 125 8.40 36.63 -11.37
C VAL A 125 7.54 37.11 -10.19
N ASP A 126 6.25 37.27 -10.42
CA ASP A 126 5.27 37.45 -9.35
C ASP A 126 4.94 36.09 -8.71
N CYS A 127 5.70 35.76 -7.66
CA CYS A 127 5.52 34.51 -6.93
C CYS A 127 4.14 34.40 -6.27
N LYS A 128 3.48 35.51 -5.96
CA LYS A 128 2.13 35.49 -5.35
C LYS A 128 1.10 35.09 -6.39
N ALA A 129 1.16 35.67 -7.58
CA ALA A 129 0.26 35.32 -8.69
C ALA A 129 0.44 33.86 -9.14
N VAL A 130 1.66 33.33 -9.10
CA VAL A 130 1.95 31.91 -9.36
C VAL A 130 1.25 31.01 -8.34
N VAL A 131 1.41 31.30 -7.04
CA VAL A 131 0.81 30.51 -5.96
C VAL A 131 -0.72 30.61 -5.98
N ASP A 132 -1.28 31.79 -6.25
CA ASP A 132 -2.73 31.99 -6.36
C ASP A 132 -3.30 31.15 -7.52
N LYS A 133 -2.61 31.09 -8.67
CA LYS A 133 -3.00 30.21 -9.80
C LYS A 133 -2.95 28.72 -9.45
N TRP A 134 -1.96 28.28 -8.67
CA TRP A 134 -1.91 26.88 -8.21
C TRP A 134 -3.05 26.57 -7.25
N LYS A 135 -3.42 27.51 -6.38
CA LYS A 135 -4.60 27.38 -5.50
C LYS A 135 -5.89 27.35 -6.30
N ASP A 136 -6.06 28.18 -7.32
CA ASP A 136 -7.24 28.14 -8.20
C ASP A 136 -7.35 26.81 -8.96
N ALA A 137 -6.21 26.23 -9.37
CA ALA A 137 -6.17 24.92 -10.02
C ALA A 137 -6.64 23.77 -9.13
N TYR A 138 -6.57 23.91 -7.80
CA TYR A 138 -7.15 22.95 -6.83
C TYR A 138 -8.67 22.86 -6.97
N SER A 139 -9.33 23.96 -7.34
CA SER A 139 -10.79 24.01 -7.57
C SER A 139 -11.23 23.27 -8.84
N ASN A 140 -10.31 22.95 -9.75
CA ASN A 140 -10.59 22.25 -11.00
C ASN A 140 -10.50 20.71 -10.86
N PHE A 141 -10.33 20.20 -9.64
CA PHE A 141 -10.26 18.76 -9.39
C PHE A 141 -11.63 18.07 -9.32
N ASP A 142 -12.73 18.84 -9.25
CA ASP A 142 -14.09 18.32 -9.40
C ASP A 142 -14.39 18.02 -10.87
N GLY A 143 -14.15 16.78 -11.29
CA GLY A 143 -14.59 16.28 -12.61
C GLY A 143 -13.53 15.58 -13.47
N LEU A 144 -12.70 14.71 -12.88
CA LEU A 144 -11.82 13.83 -13.67
C LEU A 144 -12.58 12.59 -14.17
N GLY A 145 -13.28 12.75 -15.29
CA GLY A 145 -13.59 11.65 -16.21
C GLY A 145 -12.30 11.07 -16.82
N ASP A 146 -12.26 9.75 -16.94
CA ASP A 146 -11.08 8.92 -17.28
C ASP A 146 -9.86 9.16 -16.38
N GLN A 147 -9.97 8.65 -15.15
CA GLN A 147 -8.89 8.60 -14.16
C GLN A 147 -7.64 7.90 -14.75
N PRO A 148 -6.41 8.43 -14.52
CA PRO A 148 -5.26 7.55 -14.48
C PRO A 148 -5.56 6.51 -13.40
N LYS A 149 -5.50 5.22 -13.75
CA LYS A 149 -5.66 4.08 -12.84
C LYS A 149 -5.03 4.45 -11.48
N TRP A 150 -5.85 4.76 -10.47
CA TRP A 150 -5.35 5.25 -9.17
C TRP A 150 -4.28 4.27 -8.68
N ALA A 151 -3.16 4.77 -8.14
CA ALA A 151 -1.96 3.98 -7.89
C ALA A 151 -2.23 2.73 -7.02
N TRP A 152 -3.26 2.82 -6.18
CA TRP A 152 -3.72 1.78 -5.28
C TRP A 152 -4.72 0.80 -5.89
N LYS A 153 -5.23 1.02 -7.11
CA LYS A 153 -6.16 0.08 -7.79
C LYS A 153 -5.65 -1.35 -7.82
N PRO A 154 -4.39 -1.60 -8.24
CA PRO A 154 -3.88 -2.96 -8.28
C PRO A 154 -3.86 -3.59 -6.88
N VAL A 155 -3.47 -2.81 -5.86
CA VAL A 155 -3.43 -3.25 -4.45
C VAL A 155 -4.83 -3.62 -3.97
N CYS A 156 -5.81 -2.75 -4.17
CA CYS A 156 -7.17 -3.00 -3.71
C CYS A 156 -7.84 -4.14 -4.48
N GLU A 157 -7.55 -4.33 -5.77
CA GLU A 157 -7.97 -5.52 -6.53
C GLU A 157 -7.37 -6.82 -5.95
N ALA A 158 -6.21 -6.76 -5.28
CA ALA A 158 -5.56 -7.91 -4.65
C ALA A 158 -6.02 -8.17 -3.22
N LEU A 159 -6.22 -7.10 -2.45
CA LEU A 159 -6.62 -7.15 -1.04
C LEU A 159 -8.13 -7.33 -0.87
N ILE A 160 -8.95 -6.95 -1.87
CA ILE A 160 -10.42 -7.09 -1.82
C ILE A 160 -10.82 -8.18 -2.84
N PRO A 161 -10.97 -9.44 -2.42
CA PRO A 161 -11.36 -10.50 -3.34
C PRO A 161 -12.78 -10.27 -3.86
N THR A 162 -12.91 -10.02 -5.16
CA THR A 162 -14.23 -10.02 -5.83
C THR A 162 -14.78 -11.46 -5.83
N THR A 163 -16.04 -11.60 -5.38
CA THR A 163 -16.73 -12.88 -5.14
C THR A 163 -16.81 -13.82 -6.36
N GLU A 164 -16.47 -13.35 -7.56
CA GLU A 164 -16.50 -14.15 -8.78
C GLU A 164 -15.24 -15.01 -9.04
N LYS A 165 -14.09 -14.72 -8.40
CA LYS A 165 -12.84 -15.48 -8.66
C LYS A 165 -12.42 -16.47 -7.56
N SER A 166 -13.06 -16.46 -6.40
CA SER A 166 -12.66 -17.32 -5.28
C SER A 166 -13.57 -18.54 -5.08
N ARG A 167 -13.67 -19.38 -6.13
CA ARG A 167 -13.96 -20.81 -5.96
C ARG A 167 -12.85 -21.63 -6.61
N SER A 168 -11.66 -21.60 -6.01
CA SER A 168 -10.72 -22.70 -6.15
C SER A 168 -10.75 -23.54 -4.89
N THR A 169 -11.44 -24.67 -4.97
CA THR A 169 -11.28 -25.81 -4.07
C THR A 169 -9.87 -26.37 -4.22
N ARG A 170 -8.93 -25.86 -3.43
CA ARG A 170 -7.69 -26.58 -3.11
C ARG A 170 -7.43 -26.50 -1.62
N ASN A 171 -7.73 -27.59 -0.92
CA ASN A 171 -7.10 -27.88 0.35
C ASN A 171 -5.62 -28.15 0.08
N SER A 172 -4.72 -27.29 0.55
CA SER A 172 -3.71 -27.64 1.57
C SER A 172 -2.52 -26.66 1.58
N GLU A 173 -2.34 -26.07 2.75
CA GLU A 173 -1.08 -25.79 3.47
C GLU A 173 -0.17 -24.63 3.02
N ASP A 174 -0.25 -24.15 1.79
CA ASP A 174 0.51 -22.96 1.34
C ASP A 174 -0.41 -21.97 0.60
N ALA A 175 -0.94 -20.98 1.33
CA ALA A 175 -1.73 -19.90 0.73
C ALA A 175 -0.83 -19.04 -0.18
N ALA A 176 -0.78 -19.40 -1.45
CA ALA A 176 -0.10 -18.63 -2.50
C ALA A 176 -0.86 -17.34 -2.85
N ASP A 177 -2.12 -17.22 -2.42
CA ASP A 177 -3.04 -16.13 -2.74
C ASP A 177 -3.51 -15.39 -1.49
N PHE A 178 -3.84 -14.09 -1.64
CA PHE A 178 -4.51 -13.31 -0.60
C PHE A 178 -5.85 -13.94 -0.24
N GLN A 179 -6.06 -14.12 1.06
CA GLN A 179 -7.25 -14.76 1.61
C GLN A 179 -8.38 -13.73 1.79
N SER A 180 -9.61 -14.20 2.01
CA SER A 180 -10.71 -13.30 2.37
C SER A 180 -10.50 -12.76 3.77
N GLY A 181 -10.27 -11.46 3.85
CA GLY A 181 -10.08 -10.69 5.07
C GLY A 181 -10.20 -9.20 4.74
N THR A 182 -10.28 -8.36 5.76
CA THR A 182 -10.21 -6.91 5.56
C THR A 182 -8.80 -6.45 5.89
N TYR A 183 -8.13 -5.81 4.93
CA TYR A 183 -6.72 -5.48 5.00
C TYR A 183 -6.50 -4.01 5.32
N ALA A 184 -5.86 -3.74 6.47
CA ALA A 184 -5.27 -2.44 6.73
C ALA A 184 -3.87 -2.36 6.13
N TYR A 185 -3.53 -1.18 5.62
CA TYR A 185 -2.31 -0.96 4.85
C TYR A 185 -1.77 0.44 5.12
N LEU A 186 -0.45 0.57 5.30
CA LEU A 186 0.22 1.86 5.30
C LEU A 186 1.66 1.72 4.80
N PRO A 187 2.10 2.48 3.77
CA PRO A 187 3.52 2.56 3.41
C PRO A 187 4.34 3.09 4.57
N ILE A 188 5.57 2.58 4.73
CA ILE A 188 6.47 2.98 5.81
C ILE A 188 7.86 3.29 5.24
N ASP A 189 8.48 4.34 5.76
CA ASP A 189 9.78 4.81 5.30
C ASP A 189 10.94 3.96 5.85
N ASP A 190 10.85 3.54 7.13
CA ASP A 190 11.85 2.68 7.77
C ASP A 190 11.21 1.36 8.26
N PRO A 191 11.42 0.24 7.56
CA PRO A 191 10.89 -1.06 7.96
C PRO A 191 11.45 -1.58 9.29
N ASN A 192 12.61 -1.08 9.74
CA ASN A 192 13.25 -1.53 10.98
C ASN A 192 12.78 -0.76 12.22
N SER A 193 12.19 0.42 12.05
CA SER A 193 11.78 1.31 13.14
C SER A 193 10.34 1.82 12.97
N VAL A 194 9.41 0.89 12.74
CA VAL A 194 7.98 1.23 12.57
C VAL A 194 7.40 1.87 13.84
N ASP A 195 6.93 3.11 13.72
CA ASP A 195 6.10 3.78 14.73
C ASP A 195 4.66 3.25 14.64
N CYS A 196 4.38 2.19 15.41
CA CYS A 196 3.09 1.55 15.43
C CYS A 196 1.95 2.49 15.85
N LYS A 197 2.24 3.46 16.71
CA LYS A 197 1.24 4.44 17.13
C LYS A 197 0.87 5.35 15.97
N ALA A 198 1.86 5.89 15.27
CA ALA A 198 1.62 6.71 14.09
C ALA A 198 0.83 5.96 13.00
N VAL A 199 1.12 4.66 12.82
CA VAL A 199 0.37 3.83 11.86
C VAL A 199 -1.11 3.70 12.27
N VAL A 200 -1.37 3.37 13.53
CA VAL A 200 -2.74 3.22 14.04
C VAL A 200 -3.48 4.55 14.05
N ASP A 201 -2.83 5.65 14.42
CA ASP A 201 -3.38 7.00 14.34
C ASP A 201 -3.77 7.34 12.89
N LYS A 202 -2.89 7.05 11.93
CA LYS A 202 -3.15 7.29 10.50
C LYS A 202 -4.34 6.47 9.97
N TRP A 203 -4.55 5.25 10.45
CA TRP A 203 -5.77 4.49 10.14
C TRP A 203 -7.01 5.07 10.79
N LYS A 204 -6.91 5.56 12.04
CA LYS A 204 -8.01 6.23 12.74
C LYS A 204 -8.42 7.54 12.07
N ASP A 205 -7.50 8.28 11.46
CA ASP A 205 -7.78 9.53 10.76
C ASP A 205 -8.85 9.37 9.66
N ALA A 206 -9.00 8.18 9.08
CA ALA A 206 -10.06 7.91 8.09
C ALA A 206 -11.47 8.00 8.68
N TYR A 207 -11.62 8.11 10.01
CA TYR A 207 -12.87 8.47 10.68
C TYR A 207 -13.56 9.67 10.03
N SER A 208 -12.81 10.72 9.68
CA SER A 208 -13.37 11.92 9.07
C SER A 208 -13.94 11.71 7.66
N ASN A 209 -13.70 10.55 7.06
CA ASN A 209 -14.24 10.21 5.74
C ASN A 209 -15.68 9.68 5.81
N PHE A 210 -16.22 9.45 7.01
CA PHE A 210 -17.58 8.95 7.21
C PHE A 210 -18.46 10.02 7.87
N ASP A 211 -19.61 10.32 7.25
CA ASP A 211 -20.65 11.18 7.82
C ASP A 211 -21.66 10.32 8.59
N GLY A 212 -21.22 9.83 9.76
CA GLY A 212 -21.98 8.89 10.59
C GLY A 212 -21.56 7.44 10.38
N LEU A 213 -22.48 6.50 10.66
CA LEU A 213 -22.22 5.05 10.59
C LEU A 213 -21.69 4.67 9.20
N PRO A 214 -20.52 4.03 9.08
CA PRO A 214 -20.02 3.55 7.80
C PRO A 214 -21.07 2.66 7.10
N PRO A 215 -21.44 2.98 5.85
CA PRO A 215 -22.53 2.30 5.14
C PRO A 215 -22.11 0.91 4.64
N ALA A 216 -23.07 0.12 4.18
CA ALA A 216 -22.78 -1.10 3.43
C ALA A 216 -22.09 -0.78 2.10
N LYS A 217 -21.29 -1.72 1.54
CA LYS A 217 -20.62 -1.50 0.23
C LYS A 217 -21.62 -1.25 -0.90
N LYS A 218 -22.76 -1.93 -0.88
CA LYS A 218 -23.76 -1.87 -1.93
C LYS A 218 -24.46 -0.52 -1.91
N GLY A 219 -24.39 0.20 -3.02
CA GLY A 219 -25.01 1.51 -3.18
C GLY A 219 -24.07 2.69 -2.90
N GLU A 220 -22.85 2.41 -2.44
CA GLU A 220 -21.82 3.40 -2.16
C GLU A 220 -20.66 3.20 -3.14
N ASP A 221 -20.79 3.80 -4.32
CA ASP A 221 -19.78 3.70 -5.36
C ASP A 221 -18.46 4.34 -4.85
N ASN A 222 -17.43 3.52 -4.73
CA ASN A 222 -16.04 3.91 -4.45
C ASN A 222 -15.68 4.33 -3.01
N LEU A 223 -16.60 4.34 -2.03
CA LEU A 223 -16.25 4.70 -0.65
C LEU A 223 -15.15 3.79 -0.07
N TYR A 224 -15.27 2.50 -0.32
CA TYR A 224 -14.31 1.47 0.11
C TYR A 224 -13.22 1.18 -0.94
N ASP A 225 -13.17 1.93 -2.03
CA ASP A 225 -11.97 1.98 -2.86
C ASP A 225 -10.88 2.80 -2.15
N ASN A 226 -11.24 3.70 -1.25
CA ASN A 226 -10.25 4.36 -0.40
C ASN A 226 -9.65 3.36 0.61
N GLN A 227 -8.36 3.05 0.46
CA GLN A 227 -7.63 2.14 1.34
C GLN A 227 -7.58 2.62 2.80
N GLU A 228 -7.65 3.93 3.06
CA GLU A 228 -7.71 4.46 4.43
C GLU A 228 -9.02 4.04 5.10
N ASN A 229 -10.15 4.08 4.37
CA ASN A 229 -11.46 3.65 4.85
C ASN A 229 -11.49 2.15 5.15
N VAL A 230 -10.89 1.34 4.26
CA VAL A 230 -10.76 -0.11 4.48
C VAL A 230 -9.87 -0.41 5.68
N SER A 231 -8.79 0.34 5.86
CA SER A 231 -7.87 0.17 6.99
C SER A 231 -8.53 0.52 8.33
N PHE A 232 -9.35 1.56 8.35
CA PHE A 232 -10.17 1.92 9.50
C PHE A 232 -11.19 0.82 9.84
N VAL A 233 -11.89 0.28 8.84
CA VAL A 233 -12.84 -0.81 9.07
C VAL A 233 -12.15 -2.08 9.58
N ALA A 234 -10.98 -2.42 9.03
CA ALA A 234 -10.17 -3.54 9.50
C ALA A 234 -9.73 -3.35 10.96
N LEU A 235 -9.25 -2.16 11.33
CA LEU A 235 -8.82 -1.83 12.69
C LEU A 235 -9.90 -2.19 13.73
N TYR A 236 -11.15 -1.81 13.45
CA TYR A 236 -12.29 -2.05 14.35
C TYR A 236 -13.14 -3.27 13.99
N ASN A 237 -12.59 -4.29 13.32
CA ASN A 237 -13.32 -5.52 12.98
C ASN A 237 -14.17 -6.03 14.16
N PRO A 238 -15.52 -6.05 14.05
CA PRO A 238 -16.43 -6.30 15.16
C PRO A 238 -16.64 -7.78 15.46
N THR A 239 -16.08 -8.67 14.64
CA THR A 239 -16.35 -10.10 14.76
C THR A 239 -15.79 -10.64 16.07
N ASP A 240 -16.61 -11.39 16.82
CA ASP A 240 -16.14 -12.08 18.02
C ASP A 240 -15.00 -13.04 17.65
N LYS A 241 -13.92 -13.00 18.45
CA LYS A 241 -12.70 -13.79 18.25
C LYS A 241 -12.04 -13.59 16.88
N ALA A 242 -12.15 -12.39 16.31
CA ALA A 242 -11.40 -12.02 15.12
C ALA A 242 -9.88 -12.18 15.35
N THR A 243 -9.17 -12.48 14.26
CA THR A 243 -7.72 -12.63 14.26
C THR A 243 -7.06 -11.59 13.36
N ALA A 244 -5.78 -11.33 13.57
CA ALA A 244 -4.97 -10.51 12.67
C ALA A 244 -3.62 -11.16 12.33
N ASP A 245 -3.16 -10.98 11.09
CA ASP A 245 -1.76 -11.17 10.69
C ASP A 245 -1.20 -9.82 10.23
N CYS A 246 -0.43 -9.20 11.11
CA CYS A 246 0.21 -7.90 10.87
C CYS A 246 1.70 -8.05 10.68
N ARG A 247 2.23 -7.57 9.54
CA ARG A 247 3.65 -7.66 9.21
C ARG A 247 4.13 -6.43 8.47
N VAL A 248 5.42 -6.12 8.64
CA VAL A 248 6.14 -5.33 7.64
C VAL A 248 6.32 -6.18 6.39
N VAL A 249 5.97 -5.64 5.24
CA VAL A 249 6.18 -6.24 3.93
C VAL A 249 7.13 -5.34 3.17
N THR A 250 8.27 -5.90 2.76
CA THR A 250 9.27 -5.20 1.95
C THR A 250 9.32 -5.83 0.58
N CYS A 251 9.04 -5.01 -0.44
CA CYS A 251 9.24 -5.37 -1.83
C CYS A 251 10.62 -4.87 -2.27
N THR A 252 11.35 -5.74 -2.96
CA THR A 252 12.64 -5.41 -3.58
C THR A 252 12.55 -5.70 -5.07
N LYS A 253 12.80 -4.71 -5.90
CA LYS A 253 12.87 -4.83 -7.35
C LYS A 253 14.31 -4.75 -7.81
N LYS A 254 14.79 -5.81 -8.46
CA LYS A 254 16.12 -5.86 -9.08
C LYS A 254 15.99 -5.86 -10.59
N THR A 255 16.58 -4.87 -11.25
CA THR A 255 16.70 -4.82 -12.72
C THR A 255 18.15 -5.03 -13.11
N SER A 256 18.40 -6.11 -13.86
CA SER A 256 19.73 -6.41 -14.41
C SER A 256 19.79 -5.94 -15.85
N ALA A 257 20.72 -5.04 -16.17
CA ALA A 257 20.99 -4.62 -17.55
C ALA A 257 21.59 -5.79 -18.35
N ALA A 258 21.08 -6.03 -19.55
CA ALA A 258 21.69 -6.99 -20.47
C ALA A 258 23.15 -6.63 -20.77
N GLN A 259 24.07 -7.60 -20.62
CA GLN A 259 25.48 -7.40 -20.95
C GLN A 259 25.63 -7.01 -22.43
N ALA A 260 25.97 -5.74 -22.70
CA ALA A 260 26.43 -5.33 -24.01
C ALA A 260 27.72 -6.09 -24.34
N SER A 261 27.64 -7.02 -25.28
CA SER A 261 28.80 -7.76 -25.77
C SER A 261 29.70 -6.82 -26.56
N ARG A 262 30.68 -6.18 -25.90
CA ARG A 262 31.99 -5.79 -26.44
C ARG A 262 32.87 -5.26 -25.32
N GLY A 263 34.07 -5.85 -25.23
CA GLY A 263 34.92 -5.82 -24.05
C GLY A 263 35.28 -4.42 -23.55
N THR A 264 35.09 -4.25 -22.25
CA THR A 264 35.96 -3.55 -21.29
C THR A 264 35.34 -3.81 -19.92
N ASP A 265 36.18 -4.03 -18.91
CA ASP A 265 35.82 -4.48 -17.55
C ASP A 265 34.93 -3.48 -16.80
N GLY A 266 33.64 -3.43 -17.15
CA GLY A 266 32.60 -2.75 -16.40
C GLY A 266 31.64 -3.79 -15.81
N ALA A 267 31.67 -3.97 -14.49
CA ALA A 267 30.67 -4.76 -13.78
C ALA A 267 29.27 -4.28 -14.19
N GLY A 268 28.44 -5.17 -14.72
CA GLY A 268 27.07 -4.85 -15.09
C GLY A 268 26.33 -4.27 -13.89
N GLN A 269 25.96 -2.99 -13.96
CA GLN A 269 25.34 -2.28 -12.86
C GLN A 269 23.88 -2.72 -12.76
N SER A 270 23.55 -3.54 -11.76
CA SER A 270 22.16 -3.84 -11.40
C SER A 270 21.60 -2.69 -10.56
N THR A 271 20.40 -2.22 -10.88
CA THR A 271 19.68 -1.26 -10.05
C THR A 271 18.71 -2.00 -9.14
N GLU A 272 18.74 -1.68 -7.85
CA GLU A 272 17.86 -2.23 -6.83
C GLU A 272 17.01 -1.10 -6.25
N THR A 273 15.72 -1.33 -6.07
CA THR A 273 14.81 -0.39 -5.44
C THR A 273 13.94 -1.14 -4.47
N GLU A 274 13.80 -0.61 -3.26
CA GLU A 274 13.03 -1.22 -2.19
C GLU A 274 11.98 -0.25 -1.69
N ALA A 275 10.84 -0.79 -1.27
CA ALA A 275 9.79 -0.05 -0.60
C ALA A 275 9.03 -0.98 0.34
N SER A 276 8.54 -0.43 1.45
CA SER A 276 7.93 -1.20 2.52
C SER A 276 6.56 -0.66 2.93
N ALA A 277 5.72 -1.54 3.46
CA ALA A 277 4.45 -1.20 4.10
C ALA A 277 4.23 -2.03 5.36
N LEU A 278 3.46 -1.50 6.32
CA LEU A 278 2.77 -2.32 7.30
C LEU A 278 1.45 -2.80 6.70
N ILE A 279 1.23 -4.11 6.69
CA ILE A 279 -0.01 -4.72 6.23
C ILE A 279 -0.58 -5.59 7.35
N CYS A 280 -1.86 -5.38 7.67
CA CYS A 280 -2.61 -6.15 8.65
C CYS A 280 -3.83 -6.75 7.98
N MET A 281 -3.84 -8.07 7.80
CA MET A 281 -5.07 -8.79 7.46
C MET A 281 -5.86 -9.03 8.73
N THR A 282 -7.11 -8.58 8.80
CA THR A 282 -8.06 -9.00 9.85
C THR A 282 -9.06 -10.00 9.28
N ALA A 283 -9.36 -11.03 10.06
CA ALA A 283 -10.26 -12.10 9.67
C ALA A 283 -11.29 -12.37 10.77
N PRO A 284 -12.57 -12.64 10.42
CA PRO A 284 -13.14 -12.68 9.06
C PRO A 284 -13.25 -11.33 8.36
N ASP A 285 -13.48 -11.33 7.04
CA ASP A 285 -13.69 -10.12 6.25
C ASP A 285 -14.99 -9.40 6.65
N VAL A 286 -14.85 -8.21 7.21
CA VAL A 286 -15.95 -7.34 7.66
C VAL A 286 -16.80 -6.86 6.50
N LEU A 287 -16.19 -6.74 5.32
CA LEU A 287 -16.82 -6.18 4.14
C LEU A 287 -17.18 -7.25 3.09
N ALA A 288 -17.27 -8.52 3.49
CA ALA A 288 -17.64 -9.61 2.59
C ALA A 288 -19.12 -9.57 2.19
N ASP A 289 -20.01 -9.16 3.09
CA ASP A 289 -21.43 -8.98 2.80
C ASP A 289 -21.67 -7.53 2.34
N GLU A 290 -21.82 -7.34 1.03
CA GLU A 290 -21.98 -6.01 0.46
C GLU A 290 -23.26 -5.30 0.92
N GLN A 291 -24.25 -6.03 1.46
CA GLN A 291 -25.52 -5.44 1.93
C GLN A 291 -25.50 -5.06 3.40
N LYS A 292 -24.46 -5.45 4.14
CA LYS A 292 -24.35 -5.24 5.57
C LYS A 292 -23.35 -4.12 5.86
N ALA A 293 -23.76 -3.18 6.71
CA ALA A 293 -22.83 -2.19 7.25
C ALA A 293 -21.75 -2.90 8.10
N PRO A 294 -20.50 -2.42 8.07
CA PRO A 294 -19.42 -3.04 8.84
C PRO A 294 -19.65 -2.98 10.34
N PHE A 295 -20.42 -2.01 10.85
CA PHE A 295 -20.70 -1.83 12.27
C PHE A 295 -22.21 -1.71 12.54
N THR A 296 -22.59 -2.01 13.77
CA THR A 296 -23.90 -1.61 14.33
C THR A 296 -23.84 -0.20 14.91
N ASP A 297 -24.99 0.42 15.16
CA ASP A 297 -25.04 1.75 15.79
C ASP A 297 -24.32 1.79 17.14
N GLU A 298 -24.51 0.77 17.97
CA GLU A 298 -23.87 0.66 19.29
C GLU A 298 -22.34 0.56 19.18
N GLN A 299 -21.84 -0.25 18.24
CA GLN A 299 -20.40 -0.38 17.98
C GLN A 299 -19.82 0.93 17.44
N TRP A 300 -20.56 1.63 16.58
CA TRP A 300 -20.15 2.91 16.04
C TRP A 300 -20.06 3.99 17.12
N GLU A 301 -21.05 4.08 18.02
CA GLU A 301 -21.03 5.00 19.16
C GLU A 301 -19.81 4.78 20.05
N GLN A 302 -19.42 3.52 20.28
CA GLN A 302 -18.21 3.19 21.04
C GLN A 302 -16.92 3.66 20.33
N ILE A 303 -16.84 3.48 19.00
CA ILE A 303 -15.70 3.97 18.20
C ILE A 303 -15.63 5.49 18.27
N VAL A 304 -16.74 6.19 18.02
CA VAL A 304 -16.83 7.66 18.09
C VAL A 304 -16.39 8.17 19.46
N THR A 305 -16.92 7.57 20.53
CA THR A 305 -16.57 7.94 21.91
C THR A 305 -15.07 7.79 22.20
N ALA A 306 -14.44 6.73 21.66
CA ALA A 306 -13.02 6.49 21.83
C ALA A 306 -12.15 7.47 21.03
N LEU A 307 -12.62 7.92 19.86
CA LEU A 307 -11.87 8.81 18.96
C LEU A 307 -12.00 10.29 19.34
N GLU A 308 -13.21 10.75 19.64
CA GLU A 308 -13.45 12.15 20.01
C GLU A 308 -13.09 12.43 21.47
N GLY A 309 -12.79 11.37 22.23
CA GLY A 309 -12.60 11.40 23.66
C GLY A 309 -13.93 11.64 24.37
N SER A 310 -14.06 11.17 25.61
CA SER A 310 -15.20 11.54 26.45
C SER A 310 -15.10 13.02 26.84
N ALA A 311 -15.43 13.92 25.91
CA ALA A 311 -16.01 15.20 26.29
C ALA A 311 -17.23 14.83 27.13
N SER A 312 -17.11 15.08 28.44
CA SER A 312 -18.15 14.75 29.42
C SER A 312 -19.50 15.05 28.82
N ALA A 313 -20.40 14.05 28.85
CA ALA A 313 -21.78 14.22 28.47
C ALA A 313 -22.37 15.43 29.22
N VAL A 314 -22.30 16.61 28.61
CA VAL A 314 -23.29 17.64 28.83
C VAL A 314 -24.47 17.15 28.03
N ALA A 315 -25.18 16.17 28.60
CA ALA A 315 -26.57 15.95 28.26
C ALA A 315 -27.21 17.35 28.23
N PRO A 316 -27.99 17.72 27.20
CA PRO A 316 -28.83 18.90 27.27
C PRO A 316 -29.76 18.74 28.48
N GLY A 317 -29.30 19.28 29.61
CA GLY A 317 -29.94 19.16 30.90
C GLY A 317 -31.27 19.87 30.84
N VAL A 318 -32.33 19.06 30.81
CA VAL A 318 -33.64 19.29 31.40
C VAL A 318 -33.70 20.58 32.23
N VAL A 319 -34.54 21.50 31.76
CA VAL A 319 -34.96 22.72 32.45
C VAL A 319 -35.33 22.41 33.90
N GLY A 320 -34.43 22.73 34.83
CA GLY A 320 -34.71 22.74 36.26
C GLY A 320 -35.41 24.04 36.63
N PHE A 321 -36.74 24.02 36.72
CA PHE A 321 -37.54 25.10 37.31
C PHE A 321 -37.17 25.28 38.79
N ALA A 322 -36.42 26.32 39.12
CA ALA A 322 -36.29 26.80 40.49
C ALA A 322 -37.42 27.82 40.77
N LEU A 323 -38.51 27.36 41.40
CA LEU A 323 -39.51 28.23 42.02
C LEU A 323 -38.94 28.78 43.34
N ALA A 324 -38.43 30.01 43.31
CA ALA A 324 -38.16 30.78 44.52
C ALA A 324 -39.43 31.52 44.94
N ILE A 325 -40.11 31.02 45.97
CA ILE A 325 -41.17 31.76 46.67
C ILE A 325 -40.48 32.83 47.52
N VAL A 326 -40.56 34.09 47.10
CA VAL A 326 -40.17 35.23 47.93
C VAL A 326 -41.30 35.49 48.93
N GLY A 327 -41.10 35.05 50.17
CA GLY A 327 -41.90 35.46 51.32
C GLY A 327 -41.52 36.87 51.75
N LEU A 328 -42.43 37.81 51.56
CA LEU A 328 -42.37 39.18 52.07
C LEU A 328 -42.84 39.19 53.53
N SER A 329 -41.97 39.56 54.47
CA SER A 329 -42.38 39.89 55.85
C SER A 329 -41.36 40.82 56.51
N MET A 330 -41.56 42.12 56.35
CA MET A 330 -41.14 43.10 57.35
C MET A 330 -42.18 44.22 57.43
N LEU A 331 -42.66 44.44 58.67
CA LEU A 331 -43.46 45.55 59.21
C LEU A 331 -44.94 45.64 58.84
#